data_AF-A0A9W7LES4-F1
#
_entry.id   AF-A0A9W7LES4-F1
#
_cell.length_a   1.000
_cell.length_b   1.000
_cell.length_c   1.000
_cell.angle_alpha   90.00
_cell.angle_beta   90.00
_cell.angle_gamma   90.00
#
_symmetry.space_group_name_H-M   'P 1'
#
loop_
_entity.id
_entity.type
_entity.pdbx_description
1 polymer ?
#
loop_
_entity_poly.entity_id
_entity_poly.type
_entity_poly.pdbx_seq_one_letter_code
_entity_poly.pdbx_strand_id
1 'polypeptide(L)'
;MMFIVEAYTFRENPTCERGIVLIDAFSPSHLLYLKRRALSTYNAGVVECFSPKVSSYLLSQSSSSQEMSDIQSMTMPTSRDDCASWAADLPFEVVGVLCESDSGGIWADRMTEWLDLDGERGNNRMSARWDKHMMHKVIKDAGVKGTAKGYVCSSQGEAVARAGEMGVMDKDDERGVVYDEQTLCVVKPRRGVASDRVFKCSTLQEVAAATEAIIGSMSFGDDEVIEDCLVQEYLPGIEVAVDTVTRNGETKVVAVWDYDKRPANDAPFVNFATRLVDGTFHPASEDEELPPLNSTALPSFSLKNSANRTSSLSSLSGLPRQARYVVVRKVCDYVTSALSALEYNWGMAHTEVKVQIPQGFRKAYAKGSFPSPTVRLIEVNARQHNAEWLPLTQACLGYNKMDVCAAAYLGDAEDDDGGEGRDGPAVDFNAGEGGGEGEGDKYGHKQALTWDMVPDTPRLLSPGRIVHLSAGKEGTLRRINHLEKIRKMESVVKVEVYEDVEDGKGITKTVDIRSEKGWIHMMHDDEELVEREYKVILELMETVFEVEEGNGGEEGLGEKALNQP
;
A
#
# COMPACT_ATOMS: atom_id res chain seq x y z
N MET A 1 19.91 12.61 7.45
CA MET A 1 20.14 13.73 6.51
C MET A 1 21.62 14.04 6.25
N MET A 2 22.56 13.12 6.54
CA MET A 2 23.99 13.22 6.21
C MET A 2 24.46 12.05 5.31
N PHE A 3 23.51 11.33 4.69
CA PHE A 3 23.75 10.15 3.86
C PHE A 3 23.37 10.35 2.39
N ILE A 4 22.97 11.57 1.99
CA ILE A 4 22.39 11.84 0.67
C ILE A 4 23.47 12.21 -0.38
N VAL A 5 24.75 12.37 -0.03
CA VAL A 5 25.74 12.93 -0.98
C VAL A 5 26.97 12.05 -1.23
N GLU A 6 27.22 10.99 -0.45
CA GLU A 6 28.49 10.22 -0.54
C GLU A 6 28.54 9.07 -1.56
N ALA A 7 27.56 8.89 -2.45
CA ALA A 7 27.62 7.82 -3.45
C ALA A 7 26.94 8.17 -4.79
N TYR A 8 27.39 9.24 -5.46
CA TYR A 8 26.95 9.55 -6.82
C TYR A 8 28.14 9.67 -7.77
N THR A 9 28.83 8.55 -7.97
CA THR A 9 29.60 8.37 -9.19
C THR A 9 28.67 7.75 -10.23
N PHE A 10 28.29 8.56 -11.23
CA PHE A 10 27.93 8.03 -12.53
C PHE A 10 28.97 6.95 -12.90
N ARG A 11 28.50 5.73 -13.22
CA ARG A 11 29.26 4.54 -13.66
C ARG A 11 29.74 3.59 -12.54
N GLU A 12 28.89 2.63 -12.19
CA GLU A 12 29.38 1.35 -11.62
C GLU A 12 29.03 0.11 -12.47
N ASN A 13 28.75 0.26 -13.76
CA ASN A 13 29.09 -0.81 -14.72
C ASN A 13 29.12 -0.32 -16.19
N PRO A 14 30.30 -0.02 -16.76
CA PRO A 14 30.42 0.39 -18.17
C PRO A 14 30.12 -0.74 -19.18
N THR A 15 29.72 -1.93 -18.71
CA THR A 15 29.39 -3.11 -19.52
C THR A 15 27.91 -3.47 -19.53
N CYS A 16 27.04 -2.71 -18.85
CA CYS A 16 25.60 -3.00 -18.88
C CYS A 16 24.94 -2.40 -20.13
N GLU A 17 24.07 -3.18 -20.78
CA GLU A 17 23.36 -2.73 -21.99
C GLU A 17 22.04 -2.03 -21.65
N ARG A 18 21.46 -2.33 -20.48
CA ARG A 18 20.13 -1.87 -20.05
C ARG A 18 20.16 -1.32 -18.63
N GLY A 19 19.26 -0.41 -18.30
CA GLY A 19 19.13 0.15 -16.95
C GLY A 19 17.78 0.78 -16.64
N ILE A 20 17.59 1.14 -15.38
CA ILE A 20 16.35 1.73 -14.87
C ILE A 20 16.59 3.11 -14.26
N VAL A 21 15.56 3.95 -14.29
CA VAL A 21 15.54 5.25 -13.61
C VAL A 21 14.68 5.14 -12.35
N LEU A 22 15.22 5.62 -11.23
CA LEU A 22 14.57 5.63 -9.92
C LEU A 22 14.35 7.09 -9.49
N ILE A 23 13.10 7.53 -9.53
CA ILE A 23 12.68 8.85 -9.10
C ILE A 23 12.39 8.81 -7.60
N ASP A 24 13.00 9.71 -6.85
CA ASP A 24 12.77 9.92 -5.42
C ASP A 24 13.07 8.65 -4.57
N ALA A 25 14.16 7.94 -4.86
CA ALA A 25 14.54 6.75 -4.11
C ALA A 25 15.10 7.12 -2.71
N PHE A 26 14.39 6.75 -1.64
CA PHE A 26 14.79 7.09 -0.27
C PHE A 26 14.91 5.88 0.65
N SER A 27 14.02 4.91 0.50
CA SER A 27 13.85 3.82 1.45
C SER A 27 14.83 2.68 1.17
N PRO A 28 15.57 2.20 2.18
CA PRO A 28 16.46 1.05 2.05
C PRO A 28 15.71 -0.25 1.77
N SER A 29 14.41 -0.31 1.98
CA SER A 29 13.54 -1.46 1.74
C SER A 29 12.65 -1.30 0.49
N HIS A 30 12.78 -0.21 -0.26
CA HIS A 30 12.05 0.02 -1.51
C HIS A 30 12.98 0.26 -2.72
N LEU A 31 13.04 1.47 -3.29
CA LEU A 31 13.80 1.68 -4.53
C LEU A 31 15.32 1.58 -4.30
N LEU A 32 15.84 1.87 -3.11
CA LEU A 32 17.26 1.62 -2.83
C LEU A 32 17.56 0.12 -2.70
N TYR A 33 16.60 -0.70 -2.27
CA TYR A 33 16.73 -2.16 -2.39
C TYR A 33 16.77 -2.56 -3.86
N LEU A 34 15.83 -2.07 -4.67
CA LEU A 34 15.78 -2.35 -6.10
C LEU A 34 17.06 -1.93 -6.83
N LYS A 35 17.63 -0.77 -6.50
CA LYS A 35 18.95 -0.32 -6.99
C LYS A 35 20.02 -1.37 -6.73
N ARG A 36 20.13 -1.85 -5.49
CA ARG A 36 21.12 -2.88 -5.12
C ARG A 36 20.89 -4.16 -5.93
N ARG A 37 19.63 -4.59 -6.12
CA ARG A 37 19.31 -5.78 -6.94
C ARG A 37 19.68 -5.57 -8.42
N ALA A 38 19.31 -4.45 -9.01
CA ALA A 38 19.64 -4.10 -10.39
C ALA A 38 21.15 -4.16 -10.64
N LEU A 39 21.95 -3.51 -9.77
CA LEU A 39 23.41 -3.48 -9.89
C LEU A 39 24.06 -4.85 -9.63
N SER A 40 23.73 -5.49 -8.52
CA SER A 40 24.46 -6.68 -8.03
C SER A 40 23.96 -8.02 -8.60
N THR A 41 22.70 -8.09 -9.01
CA THR A 41 22.06 -9.35 -9.43
C THR A 41 21.79 -9.38 -10.93
N TYR A 42 21.30 -8.28 -11.50
CA TYR A 42 20.92 -8.21 -12.92
C TYR A 42 21.95 -7.52 -13.81
N ASN A 43 23.06 -7.05 -13.23
CA ASN A 43 24.11 -6.33 -13.97
C ASN A 43 23.53 -5.17 -14.81
N ALA A 44 22.62 -4.39 -14.24
CA ALA A 44 21.89 -3.33 -14.91
C ALA A 44 22.32 -1.95 -14.44
N GLY A 45 22.24 -0.97 -15.33
CA GLY A 45 22.44 0.43 -15.02
C GLY A 45 21.33 0.98 -14.12
N VAL A 46 21.68 1.94 -13.25
CA VAL A 46 20.71 2.66 -12.42
C VAL A 46 20.99 4.14 -12.48
N VAL A 47 19.96 4.95 -12.71
CA VAL A 47 20.01 6.39 -12.47
C VAL A 47 19.03 6.75 -11.37
N GLU A 48 19.51 7.44 -10.34
CA GLU A 48 18.64 8.07 -9.35
C GLU A 48 18.49 9.55 -9.69
N CYS A 49 17.27 10.06 -9.58
CA CYS A 49 16.99 11.47 -9.75
C CYS A 49 15.86 11.94 -8.84
N PHE A 50 15.80 13.24 -8.61
CA PHE A 50 14.76 13.87 -7.82
C PHE A 50 13.69 14.47 -8.72
N SER A 51 12.43 14.29 -8.33
CA SER A 51 11.31 15.04 -8.89
C SER A 51 11.44 16.52 -8.55
N PRO A 52 10.85 17.44 -9.35
CA PRO A 52 10.95 18.88 -9.11
C PRO A 52 10.56 19.30 -7.68
N LYS A 53 9.50 18.68 -7.13
CA LYS A 53 9.02 18.95 -5.76
C LYS A 53 10.07 18.58 -4.72
N VAL A 54 10.63 17.38 -4.82
CA VAL A 54 11.67 16.89 -3.90
C VAL A 54 12.93 17.75 -4.03
N SER A 55 13.36 18.07 -5.24
CA SER A 55 14.49 18.99 -5.47
C SER A 55 14.26 20.34 -4.80
N SER A 56 13.10 20.96 -5.01
CA SER A 56 12.77 22.25 -4.38
C SER A 56 12.74 22.16 -2.86
N TYR A 57 12.21 21.07 -2.30
CA TYR A 57 12.22 20.83 -0.86
C TYR A 57 13.65 20.71 -0.33
N LEU A 58 14.48 19.85 -0.92
CA LEU A 58 15.86 19.65 -0.50
C LEU A 58 16.65 20.96 -0.57
N LEU A 59 16.54 21.70 -1.68
CA LEU A 59 17.17 23.01 -1.85
C LEU A 59 16.76 24.02 -0.78
N SER A 60 15.51 23.97 -0.30
CA SER A 60 15.04 24.86 0.78
C SER A 60 15.65 24.52 2.14
N GLN A 61 16.13 23.29 2.33
CA GLN A 61 16.77 22.83 3.56
C GLN A 61 18.30 22.94 3.50
N SER A 62 18.88 22.97 2.29
CA SER A 62 20.32 23.07 2.09
C SER A 62 20.87 24.45 2.43
N SER A 63 22.07 24.48 3.01
CA SER A 63 22.80 25.71 3.33
C SER A 63 24.15 25.82 2.61
N SER A 64 24.58 24.75 1.92
CA SER A 64 25.85 24.65 1.21
C SER A 64 25.66 24.84 -0.30
N SER A 65 26.51 25.66 -0.93
CA SER A 65 26.49 25.84 -2.40
C SER A 65 26.83 24.55 -3.16
N GLN A 66 27.66 23.67 -2.58
CA GLN A 66 27.99 22.40 -3.20
C GLN A 66 26.77 21.46 -3.18
N GLU A 67 26.13 21.32 -2.01
CA GLU A 67 24.93 20.50 -1.85
C GLU A 67 23.80 20.94 -2.79
N MET A 68 23.58 22.26 -2.91
CA MET A 68 22.61 22.81 -3.84
C MET A 68 22.95 22.46 -5.31
N SER A 69 24.22 22.52 -5.69
CA SER A 69 24.68 22.12 -7.03
C SER A 69 24.46 20.62 -7.27
N ASP A 70 24.70 19.78 -6.27
CA ASP A 70 24.52 18.34 -6.35
C ASP A 70 23.02 18.00 -6.54
N ILE A 71 22.14 18.59 -5.73
CA ILE A 71 20.67 18.42 -5.86
C ILE A 71 20.18 18.88 -7.24
N GLN A 72 20.67 20.02 -7.73
CA GLN A 72 20.33 20.51 -9.07
C GLN A 72 20.76 19.54 -10.16
N SER A 73 21.97 18.97 -10.04
CA SER A 73 22.48 17.99 -11.02
C SER A 73 21.72 16.67 -11.03
N MET A 74 21.07 16.32 -9.91
CA MET A 74 20.22 15.14 -9.77
C MET A 74 18.75 15.39 -10.08
N THR A 75 18.36 16.64 -10.37
CA THR A 75 16.98 16.94 -10.70
C THR A 75 16.64 16.38 -12.08
N MET A 76 15.54 15.65 -12.18
CA MET A 76 15.14 15.02 -13.43
C MET A 76 14.81 16.04 -14.53
N PRO A 77 14.95 15.68 -15.82
CA PRO A 77 14.47 16.52 -16.92
C PRO A 77 12.94 16.73 -16.83
N THR A 78 12.49 17.95 -17.12
CA THR A 78 11.07 18.35 -16.99
C THR A 78 10.38 18.61 -18.33
N SER A 79 11.07 18.35 -19.45
CA SER A 79 10.53 18.43 -20.80
C SER A 79 10.92 17.19 -21.61
N ARG A 80 10.14 16.90 -22.67
CA ARG A 80 10.41 15.77 -23.58
C ARG A 80 11.77 15.90 -24.26
N ASP A 81 12.13 17.10 -24.72
CA ASP A 81 13.39 17.35 -25.43
C ASP A 81 14.60 17.19 -24.50
N ASP A 82 14.53 17.74 -23.28
CA ASP A 82 15.59 17.58 -22.28
C ASP A 82 15.72 16.11 -21.86
N CYS A 83 14.60 15.40 -21.71
CA CYS A 83 14.59 13.98 -21.35
C CYS A 83 15.25 13.11 -22.42
N ALA A 84 14.98 13.39 -23.70
CA ALA A 84 15.59 12.66 -24.82
C ALA A 84 17.11 12.91 -24.88
N SER A 85 17.55 14.17 -24.73
CA SER A 85 18.98 14.49 -24.69
C SER A 85 19.68 13.84 -23.48
N TRP A 86 19.04 13.91 -22.31
CA TRP A 86 19.56 13.32 -21.07
C TRP A 86 19.71 11.80 -21.18
N ALA A 87 18.70 11.10 -21.71
CA ALA A 87 18.75 9.66 -21.90
C ALA A 87 19.81 9.23 -22.93
N ALA A 88 20.03 10.02 -23.98
CA ALA A 88 21.05 9.74 -25.00
C ALA A 88 22.49 9.80 -24.46
N ASP A 89 22.72 10.53 -23.36
CA ASP A 89 24.02 10.62 -22.69
C ASP A 89 24.29 9.46 -21.71
N LEU A 90 23.29 8.59 -21.46
CA LEU A 90 23.43 7.44 -20.58
C LEU A 90 24.21 6.31 -21.28
N PRO A 91 25.03 5.53 -20.53
CA PRO A 91 25.84 4.46 -21.10
C PRO A 91 25.05 3.16 -21.37
N PHE A 92 23.74 3.16 -21.15
CA PHE A 92 22.83 2.01 -21.30
C PHE A 92 21.46 2.47 -21.79
N GLU A 93 20.70 1.55 -22.38
CA GLU A 93 19.30 1.78 -22.73
C GLU A 93 18.43 1.83 -21.46
N VAL A 94 17.60 2.86 -21.33
CA VAL A 94 16.61 2.92 -20.25
C VAL A 94 15.44 2.00 -20.59
N VAL A 95 15.15 1.04 -19.72
CA VAL A 95 14.05 0.08 -19.91
C VAL A 95 12.89 0.27 -18.94
N GLY A 96 13.03 1.14 -17.94
CA GLY A 96 11.99 1.38 -16.96
C GLY A 96 12.22 2.63 -16.13
N VAL A 97 11.13 3.26 -15.71
CA VAL A 97 11.12 4.40 -14.80
C VAL A 97 10.20 4.06 -13.63
N LEU A 98 10.69 4.21 -12.41
CA LEU A 98 9.97 3.89 -11.18
C LEU A 98 10.05 5.07 -10.23
N CYS A 99 8.99 5.27 -9.43
CA CYS A 99 8.93 6.31 -8.40
C CYS A 99 8.63 5.71 -7.03
N GLU A 100 9.18 6.31 -5.99
CA GLU A 100 8.80 5.98 -4.61
C GLU A 100 7.77 6.96 -4.04
N SER A 101 7.91 8.24 -4.37
CA SER A 101 7.05 9.31 -3.89
C SER A 101 5.78 9.46 -4.75
N ASP A 102 4.71 10.01 -4.15
CA ASP A 102 3.52 10.41 -4.90
C ASP A 102 3.81 11.58 -5.85
N SER A 103 4.64 12.54 -5.42
CA SER A 103 5.02 13.70 -6.21
C SER A 103 5.78 13.32 -7.48
N GLY A 104 6.63 12.30 -7.38
CA GLY A 104 7.40 11.75 -8.50
C GLY A 104 6.58 10.87 -9.43
N GLY A 105 5.42 10.37 -8.98
CA GLY A 105 4.58 9.44 -9.72
C GLY A 105 4.10 9.94 -11.08
N ILE A 106 3.58 11.16 -11.12
CA ILE A 106 3.16 11.78 -12.39
C ILE A 106 4.35 12.03 -13.32
N TRP A 107 5.54 12.27 -12.76
CA TRP A 107 6.75 12.49 -13.53
C TRP A 107 7.35 11.18 -14.06
N ALA A 108 7.22 10.07 -13.32
CA ALA A 108 7.57 8.74 -13.80
C ALA A 108 6.72 8.35 -15.01
N ASP A 109 5.41 8.57 -14.94
CA ASP A 109 4.48 8.36 -16.05
C ASP A 109 4.89 9.22 -17.27
N ARG A 110 5.13 10.53 -17.08
CA ARG A 110 5.58 11.43 -18.17
C ARG A 110 6.90 11.00 -18.79
N MET A 111 7.89 10.64 -17.98
CA MET A 111 9.20 10.19 -18.47
C MET A 111 9.08 8.87 -19.24
N THR A 112 8.24 7.95 -18.78
CA THR A 112 7.91 6.71 -19.50
C THR A 112 7.33 7.02 -20.89
N GLU A 113 6.41 7.99 -20.99
CA GLU A 113 5.84 8.46 -22.26
C GLU A 113 6.87 9.18 -23.16
N TRP A 114 7.79 9.95 -22.57
CA TRP A 114 8.81 10.68 -23.32
C TRP A 114 9.89 9.77 -23.89
N LEU A 115 10.21 8.69 -23.18
CA LEU A 115 11.18 7.68 -23.57
C LEU A 115 10.56 6.51 -24.37
N ASP A 116 9.25 6.56 -24.65
CA ASP A 116 8.52 5.55 -25.44
C ASP A 116 8.60 4.13 -24.87
N LEU A 117 8.57 4.00 -23.54
CA LEU A 117 8.78 2.72 -22.83
C LEU A 117 7.51 1.87 -22.68
N ASP A 118 6.33 2.41 -22.97
CA ASP A 118 5.04 1.72 -22.83
C ASP A 118 4.71 0.76 -23.98
N GLY A 119 5.54 0.73 -25.03
CA GLY A 119 5.39 -0.13 -26.20
C GLY A 119 4.08 0.10 -26.97
N GLU A 120 3.62 -0.92 -27.70
CA GLU A 120 2.48 -0.81 -28.63
C GLU A 120 1.12 -0.55 -27.96
N ARG A 121 0.96 -0.85 -26.67
CA ARG A 121 -0.30 -0.62 -25.94
C ARG A 121 -0.51 0.87 -25.61
N GLY A 122 0.56 1.66 -25.59
CA GLY A 122 0.53 3.07 -25.21
C GLY A 122 0.05 3.31 -23.78
N ASN A 123 0.07 4.56 -23.34
CA ASN A 123 -0.29 4.95 -21.98
C ASN A 123 -1.26 6.14 -21.98
N ASN A 124 -2.40 5.97 -22.65
CA ASN A 124 -3.34 7.07 -22.88
C ASN A 124 -4.17 7.44 -21.63
N ARG A 125 -3.99 6.69 -20.53
CA ARG A 125 -4.80 6.81 -19.30
C ARG A 125 -3.98 7.15 -18.05
N MET A 126 -2.74 7.64 -18.19
CA MET A 126 -1.87 8.03 -17.05
C MET A 126 -2.59 8.89 -16.02
N SER A 127 -3.32 9.91 -16.47
CA SER A 127 -4.05 10.83 -15.57
C SER A 127 -5.09 10.12 -14.70
N ALA A 128 -5.67 9.01 -15.18
CA ALA A 128 -6.64 8.23 -14.43
C ALA A 128 -6.00 7.37 -13.34
N ARG A 129 -4.69 7.11 -13.38
CA ARG A 129 -3.96 6.36 -12.33
C ARG A 129 -3.79 7.17 -11.05
N TRP A 130 -3.76 8.50 -11.17
CA TRP A 130 -3.51 9.42 -10.06
C TRP A 130 -4.76 10.20 -9.61
N ASP A 131 -5.85 10.12 -10.37
CA ASP A 131 -7.09 10.83 -10.09
C ASP A 131 -8.22 9.86 -9.74
N LYS A 132 -8.64 9.87 -8.48
CA LYS A 132 -9.66 8.96 -7.93
C LYS A 132 -10.99 9.05 -8.69
N HIS A 133 -11.37 10.19 -9.27
CA HIS A 133 -12.60 10.28 -10.05
C HIS A 133 -12.43 9.64 -11.43
N MET A 134 -11.37 10.01 -12.14
CA MET A 134 -11.09 9.50 -13.49
C MET A 134 -10.81 8.00 -13.46
N MET A 135 -10.11 7.50 -12.45
CA MET A 135 -9.86 6.07 -12.23
C MET A 135 -11.14 5.25 -12.26
N HIS A 136 -12.12 5.63 -11.43
CA HIS A 136 -13.40 4.95 -11.33
C HIS A 136 -14.22 5.09 -12.60
N LYS A 137 -14.20 6.27 -13.24
CA LYS A 137 -14.87 6.50 -14.52
C LYS A 137 -14.33 5.56 -15.61
N VAL A 138 -13.01 5.52 -15.78
CA VAL A 138 -12.30 4.72 -16.79
C VAL A 138 -12.59 3.23 -16.61
N ILE A 139 -12.50 2.72 -15.38
CA ILE A 139 -12.77 1.32 -15.06
C ILE A 139 -14.23 0.97 -15.35
N LYS A 140 -15.17 1.87 -14.99
CA LYS A 140 -16.60 1.70 -15.28
C LYS A 140 -16.89 1.69 -16.77
N ASP A 141 -16.29 2.63 -17.52
CA ASP A 141 -16.48 2.76 -18.97
C ASP A 141 -15.90 1.56 -19.74
N ALA A 142 -14.88 0.89 -19.17
CA ALA A 142 -14.37 -0.40 -19.65
C ALA A 142 -15.27 -1.61 -19.30
N GLY A 143 -16.38 -1.40 -18.59
CA GLY A 143 -17.36 -2.44 -18.25
C GLY A 143 -17.03 -3.24 -16.98
N VAL A 144 -15.98 -2.87 -16.23
CA VAL A 144 -15.62 -3.51 -14.97
C VAL A 144 -16.59 -3.03 -13.87
N LYS A 145 -17.34 -3.97 -13.29
CA LYS A 145 -18.30 -3.70 -12.21
C LYS A 145 -17.60 -3.63 -10.87
N GLY A 146 -17.94 -2.67 -10.01
CA GLY A 146 -17.35 -2.53 -8.67
C GLY A 146 -16.81 -1.13 -8.38
N THR A 147 -16.95 -0.19 -9.30
CA THR A 147 -16.56 1.20 -9.10
C THR A 147 -17.50 1.92 -8.13
N ALA A 148 -17.00 2.93 -7.43
CA ALA A 148 -17.77 3.86 -6.62
C ALA A 148 -18.33 5.00 -7.46
N LYS A 149 -19.59 5.33 -7.23
CA LYS A 149 -20.24 6.53 -7.71
C LYS A 149 -19.62 7.73 -6.99
N GLY A 150 -19.23 8.76 -7.74
CA GLY A 150 -18.74 10.00 -7.16
C GLY A 150 -18.92 11.19 -8.09
N TYR A 151 -18.90 12.38 -7.50
CA TYR A 151 -19.05 13.66 -8.15
C TYR A 151 -17.90 14.59 -7.75
N VAL A 152 -17.29 15.24 -8.74
CA VAL A 152 -16.34 16.33 -8.50
C VAL A 152 -17.15 17.59 -8.22
N CYS A 153 -16.84 18.27 -7.13
CA CYS A 153 -17.57 19.45 -6.65
C CYS A 153 -16.57 20.57 -6.34
N SER A 154 -16.80 21.76 -6.89
CA SER A 154 -15.93 22.93 -6.70
C SER A 154 -16.44 23.91 -5.63
N SER A 155 -17.49 23.54 -4.90
CA SER A 155 -18.05 24.35 -3.81
C SER A 155 -18.83 23.51 -2.79
N GLN A 156 -18.99 24.04 -1.58
CA GLN A 156 -19.83 23.44 -0.55
C GLN A 156 -21.27 23.20 -1.01
N GLY A 157 -21.88 24.18 -1.70
CA GLY A 157 -23.26 24.07 -2.17
C GLY A 157 -23.46 22.94 -3.18
N GLU A 158 -22.51 22.76 -4.09
CA GLU A 158 -22.52 21.63 -5.04
C GLU A 158 -22.32 20.30 -4.30
N ALA A 159 -21.33 20.23 -3.41
CA ALA A 159 -21.03 19.01 -2.64
C ALA A 159 -22.24 18.54 -1.82
N VAL A 160 -22.90 19.46 -1.11
CA VAL A 160 -24.13 19.20 -0.35
C VAL A 160 -25.26 18.71 -1.25
N ALA A 161 -25.49 19.36 -2.40
CA ALA A 161 -26.53 18.93 -3.33
C ALA A 161 -26.27 17.51 -3.86
N ARG A 162 -25.01 17.19 -4.22
CA ARG A 162 -24.61 15.86 -4.70
C ARG A 162 -24.68 14.78 -3.62
N ALA A 163 -24.32 15.11 -2.38
CA ALA A 163 -24.49 14.22 -1.23
C ALA A 163 -25.98 13.91 -0.99
N GLY A 164 -26.86 14.92 -1.11
CA GLY A 164 -28.31 14.74 -1.06
C GLY A 164 -28.84 13.78 -2.15
N GLU A 165 -28.32 13.88 -3.38
CA GLU A 165 -28.62 12.92 -4.46
C GLU A 165 -28.15 11.48 -4.17
N MET A 166 -27.16 11.30 -3.30
CA MET A 166 -26.69 10.00 -2.81
C MET A 166 -27.50 9.48 -1.62
N GLY A 167 -28.42 10.27 -1.08
CA GLY A 167 -29.25 9.88 0.06
C GLY A 167 -28.70 10.32 1.42
N VAL A 168 -27.64 11.13 1.47
CA VAL A 168 -27.18 11.76 2.72
C VAL A 168 -28.23 12.78 3.17
N MET A 169 -28.63 12.74 4.43
CA MET A 169 -29.67 13.58 5.01
C MET A 169 -29.25 14.10 6.38
N ASP A 170 -29.76 15.26 6.77
CA ASP A 170 -29.59 15.78 8.12
C ASP A 170 -30.57 15.13 9.10
N LYS A 171 -30.25 15.18 10.39
CA LYS A 171 -31.18 14.71 11.43
C LYS A 171 -32.46 15.55 11.37
N ASP A 172 -33.58 14.87 11.19
CA ASP A 172 -34.91 15.42 11.47
C ASP A 172 -35.29 14.97 12.89
N ASP A 173 -35.28 15.92 13.83
CA ASP A 173 -35.48 15.68 15.27
C ASP A 173 -36.80 14.95 15.58
N GLU A 174 -37.78 15.00 14.67
CA GLU A 174 -39.10 14.36 14.82
C GLU A 174 -39.14 12.90 14.35
N ARG A 175 -38.18 12.44 13.53
CA ARG A 175 -38.28 11.13 12.85
C ARG A 175 -37.32 10.05 13.34
N GLY A 176 -36.40 10.38 14.24
CA GLY A 176 -35.43 9.40 14.77
C GLY A 176 -34.73 8.65 13.64
N VAL A 177 -34.02 9.36 12.78
CA VAL A 177 -33.36 8.75 11.60
C VAL A 177 -32.32 7.74 12.08
N VAL A 178 -32.52 6.48 11.70
CA VAL A 178 -31.49 5.44 11.80
C VAL A 178 -30.57 5.61 10.60
N TYR A 179 -29.32 5.98 10.84
CA TYR A 179 -28.31 6.06 9.79
C TYR A 179 -28.08 4.68 9.15
N ASP A 180 -28.32 4.57 7.86
CA ASP A 180 -27.94 3.41 7.06
C ASP A 180 -26.53 3.66 6.48
N GLU A 181 -25.65 2.67 6.51
CA GLU A 181 -24.33 2.75 5.86
C GLU A 181 -24.46 3.07 4.35
N GLN A 182 -25.59 2.73 3.74
CA GLN A 182 -25.91 3.05 2.35
C GLN A 182 -26.21 4.53 2.11
N THR A 183 -26.47 5.31 3.16
CA THR A 183 -26.74 6.75 3.09
C THR A 183 -25.54 7.62 3.48
N LEU A 184 -24.35 7.01 3.62
CA LEU A 184 -23.11 7.70 3.96
C LEU A 184 -22.32 8.05 2.68
N CYS A 185 -21.51 9.10 2.76
CA CYS A 185 -20.56 9.44 1.72
C CYS A 185 -19.16 9.66 2.29
N VAL A 186 -18.18 9.66 1.39
CA VAL A 186 -16.80 10.07 1.64
C VAL A 186 -16.53 11.34 0.86
N VAL A 187 -16.03 12.37 1.54
CA VAL A 187 -15.54 13.61 0.90
C VAL A 187 -14.02 13.60 1.01
N LYS A 188 -13.33 13.70 -0.13
CA LYS A 188 -11.86 13.60 -0.19
C LYS A 188 -11.27 14.37 -1.37
N PRO A 189 -9.98 14.73 -1.35
CA PRO A 189 -9.25 15.18 -2.54
C PRO A 189 -9.30 14.15 -3.67
N ARG A 190 -9.24 14.61 -4.94
CA ARG A 190 -9.12 13.71 -6.11
C ARG A 190 -7.76 13.05 -6.20
N ARG A 191 -6.73 13.78 -5.81
CA ARG A 191 -5.33 13.34 -5.68
C ARG A 191 -4.91 13.56 -4.23
N GLY A 192 -4.13 12.65 -3.68
CA GLY A 192 -3.73 12.71 -2.28
C GLY A 192 -3.32 11.34 -1.77
N VAL A 193 -2.83 11.30 -0.53
CA VAL A 193 -2.06 10.18 0.03
C VAL A 193 -2.49 9.86 1.46
N ALA A 194 -2.18 8.67 1.96
CA ALA A 194 -2.24 8.31 3.38
C ALA A 194 -3.56 8.67 4.12
N SER A 195 -4.69 8.65 3.41
CA SER A 195 -6.00 9.09 3.92
C SER A 195 -6.06 10.57 4.37
N ASP A 196 -5.11 11.40 3.94
CA ASP A 196 -5.10 12.84 4.23
C ASP A 196 -6.38 13.49 3.72
N ARG A 197 -7.06 14.20 4.62
CA ARG A 197 -8.34 14.90 4.36
C ARG A 197 -9.43 13.99 3.77
N VAL A 198 -9.48 12.73 4.18
CA VAL A 198 -10.57 11.80 3.84
C VAL A 198 -11.62 11.78 4.95
N PHE A 199 -12.78 12.38 4.69
CA PHE A 199 -13.86 12.51 5.67
C PHE A 199 -14.98 11.53 5.36
N LYS A 200 -15.37 10.73 6.36
CA LYS A 200 -16.60 9.94 6.32
C LYS A 200 -17.74 10.81 6.85
N CYS A 201 -18.68 11.17 5.98
CA CYS A 201 -19.79 12.06 6.31
C CYS A 201 -21.11 11.29 6.37
N SER A 202 -21.87 11.58 7.41
CA SER A 202 -23.19 11.05 7.71
C SER A 202 -24.31 12.08 7.62
N THR A 203 -23.97 13.37 7.60
CA THR A 203 -24.92 14.48 7.42
C THR A 203 -24.43 15.46 6.35
N LEU A 204 -25.32 16.30 5.84
CA LEU A 204 -24.98 17.36 4.89
C LEU A 204 -24.13 18.44 5.56
N GLN A 205 -24.30 18.69 6.87
CA GLN A 205 -23.39 19.58 7.61
C GLN A 205 -21.96 19.06 7.61
N GLU A 206 -21.77 17.75 7.84
CA GLU A 206 -20.44 17.14 7.80
C GLU A 206 -19.83 17.22 6.40
N VAL A 207 -20.63 17.07 5.34
CA VAL A 207 -20.18 17.26 3.95
C VAL A 207 -19.71 18.69 3.70
N ALA A 208 -20.46 19.69 4.15
CA ALA A 208 -20.09 21.09 4.00
C ALA A 208 -18.76 21.39 4.72
N ALA A 209 -18.61 20.94 5.97
CA ALA A 209 -17.40 21.12 6.76
C ALA A 209 -16.19 20.40 6.14
N ALA A 210 -16.36 19.16 5.67
CA ALA A 210 -15.31 18.42 4.98
C ALA A 210 -14.87 19.12 3.69
N THR A 211 -15.81 19.68 2.93
CA THR A 211 -15.52 20.43 1.70
C THR A 211 -14.72 21.70 2.00
N GLU A 212 -15.07 22.42 3.07
CA GLU A 212 -14.32 23.60 3.55
C GLU A 212 -12.89 23.24 3.96
N ALA A 213 -12.72 22.10 4.62
CA ALA A 213 -11.41 21.62 5.03
C ALA A 213 -10.55 21.21 3.82
N ILE A 214 -11.14 20.83 2.68
CA ILE A 214 -10.39 20.38 1.50
C ILE A 214 -10.09 21.55 0.55
N ILE A 215 -11.12 22.26 0.10
CA ILE A 215 -10.96 23.28 -0.94
C ILE A 215 -10.20 24.48 -0.37
N GLY A 216 -9.15 24.91 -1.08
CA GLY A 216 -8.25 25.99 -0.64
C GLY A 216 -7.08 25.50 0.23
N SER A 217 -7.02 24.22 0.58
CA SER A 217 -5.85 23.63 1.24
C SER A 217 -4.78 23.22 0.22
N MET A 218 -3.53 23.11 0.67
CA MET A 218 -2.43 22.63 -0.18
C MET A 218 -2.59 21.12 -0.43
N SER A 219 -2.43 20.71 -1.69
CA SER A 219 -2.32 19.29 -2.04
C SER A 219 -1.05 18.70 -1.46
N PHE A 220 -1.14 17.53 -0.84
CA PHE A 220 0.03 16.82 -0.37
C PHE A 220 0.84 16.28 -1.55
N GLY A 221 2.16 16.49 -1.54
CA GLY A 221 3.06 16.06 -2.62
C GLY A 221 3.11 17.00 -3.82
N ASP A 222 2.20 17.97 -3.93
CA ASP A 222 2.21 18.98 -4.99
C ASP A 222 2.37 20.40 -4.40
N ASP A 223 2.68 21.39 -5.24
CA ASP A 223 2.64 22.83 -4.87
C ASP A 223 1.30 23.48 -5.28
N GLU A 224 0.30 22.66 -5.57
CA GLU A 224 -1.01 23.11 -6.03
C GLU A 224 -2.01 23.23 -4.87
N VAL A 225 -2.85 24.26 -4.95
CA VAL A 225 -4.01 24.41 -4.07
C VAL A 225 -5.13 23.53 -4.60
N ILE A 226 -5.82 22.83 -3.71
CA ILE A 226 -6.96 21.99 -4.06
C ILE A 226 -8.16 22.88 -4.41
N GLU A 227 -8.59 22.86 -5.67
CA GLU A 227 -9.72 23.68 -6.16
C GLU A 227 -11.06 22.93 -6.14
N ASP A 228 -11.05 21.61 -6.01
CA ASP A 228 -12.24 20.77 -6.01
C ASP A 228 -12.11 19.60 -5.02
N CYS A 229 -13.25 18.98 -4.70
CA CYS A 229 -13.29 17.76 -3.89
C CYS A 229 -14.12 16.69 -4.59
N LEU A 230 -13.89 15.44 -4.22
CA LEU A 230 -14.66 14.29 -4.65
C LEU A 230 -15.63 13.90 -3.54
N VAL A 231 -16.94 14.03 -3.82
CA VAL A 231 -18.01 13.44 -3.01
C VAL A 231 -18.32 12.07 -3.59
N GLN A 232 -18.02 11.01 -2.86
CA GLN A 232 -18.12 9.62 -3.31
C GLN A 232 -19.00 8.81 -2.36
N GLU A 233 -19.73 7.82 -2.85
CA GLU A 233 -20.49 6.91 -1.98
C GLU A 233 -19.55 6.21 -0.99
N TYR A 234 -20.02 5.98 0.24
CA TYR A 234 -19.26 5.18 1.19
C TYR A 234 -19.32 3.70 0.82
N LEU A 235 -18.18 3.03 0.87
CA LEU A 235 -18.06 1.60 0.60
C LEU A 235 -17.94 0.83 1.94
N PRO A 236 -19.01 0.17 2.42
CA PRO A 236 -18.90 -0.69 3.59
C PRO A 236 -18.29 -2.03 3.21
N GLY A 237 -17.65 -2.70 4.17
CA GLY A 237 -17.06 -4.03 3.98
C GLY A 237 -15.64 -4.15 4.54
N ILE A 238 -15.09 -5.34 4.36
CA ILE A 238 -13.71 -5.69 4.74
C ILE A 238 -12.77 -5.00 3.76
N GLU A 239 -11.71 -4.38 4.26
CA GLU A 239 -10.71 -3.77 3.40
C GLU A 239 -9.61 -4.78 3.08
N VAL A 240 -9.30 -4.91 1.79
CA VAL A 240 -8.26 -5.81 1.30
C VAL A 240 -7.40 -5.01 0.35
N ALA A 241 -6.08 -5.15 0.46
CA ALA A 241 -5.16 -4.57 -0.48
C ALA A 241 -4.40 -5.64 -1.27
N VAL A 242 -4.06 -5.34 -2.51
CA VAL A 242 -3.40 -6.27 -3.43
C VAL A 242 -2.18 -5.57 -4.02
N ASP A 243 -1.01 -6.12 -3.73
CA ASP A 243 0.21 -5.73 -4.41
C ASP A 243 0.37 -6.50 -5.69
N THR A 244 0.67 -5.78 -6.75
CA THR A 244 0.88 -6.34 -8.08
C THR A 244 2.12 -5.76 -8.73
N VAL A 245 2.67 -6.53 -9.67
CA VAL A 245 3.63 -6.05 -10.67
C VAL A 245 3.05 -6.40 -12.03
N THR A 246 3.09 -5.45 -12.96
CA THR A 246 2.63 -5.63 -14.33
C THR A 246 3.80 -5.53 -15.30
N ARG A 247 3.81 -6.41 -16.29
CA ARG A 247 4.82 -6.50 -17.33
C ARG A 247 4.14 -6.62 -18.69
N ASN A 248 4.30 -5.64 -19.55
CA ASN A 248 3.64 -5.61 -20.87
C ASN A 248 2.11 -5.89 -20.82
N GLY A 249 1.44 -5.38 -19.77
CA GLY A 249 0.01 -5.58 -19.53
C GLY A 249 -0.37 -6.93 -18.91
N GLU A 250 0.58 -7.82 -18.64
CA GLU A 250 0.38 -9.04 -17.84
C GLU A 250 0.67 -8.76 -16.37
N THR A 251 -0.31 -8.99 -15.50
CA THR A 251 -0.21 -8.66 -14.07
C THR A 251 -0.03 -9.92 -13.22
N LYS A 252 1.01 -9.94 -12.37
CA LYS A 252 1.17 -10.92 -11.30
C LYS A 252 0.76 -10.32 -9.96
N VAL A 253 -0.04 -11.07 -9.20
CA VAL A 253 -0.38 -10.71 -7.83
C VAL A 253 0.75 -11.17 -6.91
N VAL A 254 1.45 -10.21 -6.33
CA VAL A 254 2.62 -10.45 -5.49
C VAL A 254 2.22 -10.73 -4.05
N ALA A 255 1.28 -9.97 -3.49
CA ALA A 255 0.81 -10.14 -2.13
C ALA A 255 -0.65 -9.71 -2.00
N VAL A 256 -1.38 -10.34 -1.09
CA VAL A 256 -2.75 -9.96 -0.71
C VAL A 256 -2.76 -9.70 0.79
N TRP A 257 -3.32 -8.55 1.17
CA TRP A 257 -3.30 -8.03 2.52
C TRP A 257 -4.73 -7.84 3.06
N ASP A 258 -5.05 -8.48 4.17
CA ASP A 258 -6.29 -8.27 4.94
C ASP A 258 -6.04 -7.19 5.99
N TYR A 259 -6.73 -6.06 5.88
CA TYR A 259 -6.54 -4.91 6.76
C TYR A 259 -7.51 -4.97 7.94
N ASP A 260 -6.97 -5.01 9.17
CA ASP A 260 -7.73 -4.76 10.39
C ASP A 260 -7.81 -3.25 10.63
N LYS A 261 -8.68 -2.59 9.85
CA LYS A 261 -9.02 -1.16 9.99
C LYS A 261 -10.37 -1.03 10.67
N ARG A 262 -10.44 -0.24 11.74
CA ARG A 262 -11.69 0.00 12.49
C ARG A 262 -11.72 1.39 13.12
N PRO A 263 -12.92 1.90 13.47
CA PRO A 263 -13.02 3.13 14.23
C PRO A 263 -12.33 2.98 15.59
N ALA A 264 -11.46 3.93 15.91
CA ALA A 264 -10.85 4.09 17.22
C ALA A 264 -10.44 5.56 17.35
N ASN A 265 -10.23 6.04 18.58
CA ASN A 265 -9.58 7.33 18.78
C ASN A 265 -10.30 8.51 18.09
N ASP A 266 -11.63 8.46 18.02
CA ASP A 266 -12.50 9.45 17.34
C ASP A 266 -12.30 9.55 15.82
N ALA A 267 -11.57 8.59 15.23
CA ALA A 267 -11.31 8.50 13.81
C ALA A 267 -11.93 7.23 13.19
N PRO A 268 -12.37 7.29 11.92
CA PRO A 268 -13.09 6.19 11.28
C PRO A 268 -12.19 5.03 10.81
N PHE A 269 -10.89 5.26 10.59
CA PHE A 269 -10.00 4.35 9.84
C PHE A 269 -8.64 4.13 10.53
N VAL A 270 -8.63 3.71 11.80
CA VAL A 270 -7.39 3.39 12.51
C VAL A 270 -6.92 1.98 12.15
N ASN A 271 -5.65 1.85 11.74
CA ASN A 271 -5.00 0.57 11.47
C ASN A 271 -4.59 -0.12 12.77
N PHE A 272 -5.01 -1.37 12.95
CA PHE A 272 -4.55 -2.22 14.05
C PHE A 272 -3.55 -3.25 13.55
N ALA A 273 -3.83 -3.88 12.41
CA ALA A 273 -2.92 -4.82 11.78
C ALA A 273 -3.15 -4.92 10.27
N THR A 274 -2.13 -5.38 9.58
CA THR A 274 -2.15 -5.73 8.16
C THR A 274 -1.61 -7.14 8.01
N ARG A 275 -2.43 -8.08 7.52
CA ARG A 275 -2.13 -9.52 7.52
C ARG A 275 -1.94 -10.04 6.10
N LEU A 276 -0.90 -10.85 5.86
CA LEU A 276 -0.76 -11.59 4.61
C LEU A 276 -1.81 -12.69 4.48
N VAL A 277 -2.35 -12.81 3.27
CA VAL A 277 -3.37 -13.79 2.91
C VAL A 277 -2.87 -14.68 1.79
N ASP A 278 -3.09 -15.98 1.95
CA ASP A 278 -2.81 -16.98 0.93
C ASP A 278 -3.73 -16.78 -0.29
N GLY A 279 -3.13 -16.61 -1.47
CA GLY A 279 -3.84 -16.53 -2.75
C GLY A 279 -4.12 -17.89 -3.38
N THR A 280 -3.56 -18.96 -2.82
CA THR A 280 -3.70 -20.34 -3.28
C THR A 280 -4.57 -21.16 -2.33
N PHE A 281 -4.99 -22.35 -2.80
CA PHE A 281 -5.72 -23.29 -1.96
C PHE A 281 -4.91 -24.55 -1.75
N HIS A 282 -4.68 -24.87 -0.48
CA HIS A 282 -4.03 -26.11 -0.06
C HIS A 282 -5.01 -26.94 0.76
N PRO A 283 -5.49 -28.09 0.24
CA PRO A 283 -6.38 -28.95 1.00
C PRO A 283 -5.65 -29.49 2.25
N ALA A 284 -6.35 -29.59 3.38
CA ALA A 284 -5.83 -30.13 4.64
C ALA A 284 -5.84 -31.67 4.65
N SER A 285 -6.58 -32.27 3.73
CA SER A 285 -6.64 -33.72 3.50
C SER A 285 -6.94 -33.99 2.02
N GLU A 286 -6.54 -35.16 1.51
CA GLU A 286 -6.82 -35.57 0.13
C GLU A 286 -8.32 -35.53 -0.25
N ASP A 287 -9.21 -35.68 0.73
CA ASP A 287 -10.67 -35.64 0.56
C ASP A 287 -11.27 -34.21 0.52
N GLU A 288 -10.47 -33.15 0.70
CA GLU A 288 -10.96 -31.78 0.73
C GLU A 288 -11.03 -31.18 -0.69
N GLU A 289 -12.21 -31.28 -1.31
CA GLU A 289 -12.47 -30.74 -2.65
C GLU A 289 -12.66 -29.21 -2.65
N LEU A 290 -12.09 -28.57 -3.68
CA LEU A 290 -12.27 -27.15 -3.94
C LEU A 290 -13.72 -26.82 -4.32
N PRO A 291 -14.29 -25.71 -3.81
CA PRO A 291 -15.46 -25.10 -4.42
C PRO A 291 -15.18 -24.80 -5.90
N PRO A 292 -16.03 -25.22 -6.84
CA PRO A 292 -15.97 -24.68 -8.20
C PRO A 292 -16.16 -23.17 -8.16
N LEU A 293 -15.13 -22.40 -8.58
CA LEU A 293 -15.09 -20.92 -8.57
C LEU A 293 -16.32 -20.27 -9.26
N ASN A 294 -16.94 -20.99 -10.19
CA ASN A 294 -18.07 -20.54 -11.01
C ASN A 294 -19.42 -21.20 -10.68
N SER A 295 -19.50 -22.06 -9.65
CA SER A 295 -20.77 -22.68 -9.25
C SER A 295 -21.22 -22.18 -7.87
N THR A 296 -22.49 -21.83 -7.79
CA THR A 296 -23.16 -21.43 -6.54
C THR A 296 -23.45 -22.61 -5.61
N ALA A 297 -23.13 -23.83 -6.04
CA ALA A 297 -23.27 -25.08 -5.30
C ALA A 297 -21.91 -25.73 -5.04
N LEU A 298 -21.67 -26.11 -3.78
CA LEU A 298 -20.58 -26.97 -3.34
C LEU A 298 -20.97 -28.45 -3.52
N PRO A 299 -20.00 -29.37 -3.63
CA PRO A 299 -20.23 -30.79 -3.33
C PRO A 299 -20.89 -30.91 -1.94
N SER A 300 -21.76 -31.90 -1.75
CA SER A 300 -22.53 -32.06 -0.52
C SER A 300 -21.64 -32.34 0.70
N PHE A 301 -21.19 -31.29 1.39
CA PHE A 301 -20.40 -31.41 2.61
C PHE A 301 -21.27 -31.25 3.86
N SER A 302 -21.09 -32.16 4.82
CA SER A 302 -21.71 -32.08 6.14
C SER A 302 -20.77 -31.35 7.11
N LEU A 303 -20.95 -30.03 7.25
CA LEU A 303 -20.25 -29.25 8.28
C LEU A 303 -21.01 -29.35 9.61
N LYS A 304 -20.51 -30.17 10.53
CA LYS A 304 -20.91 -30.12 11.95
C LYS A 304 -20.08 -29.05 12.66
N ASN A 305 -20.79 -28.12 13.31
CA ASN A 305 -20.32 -27.05 14.22
C ASN A 305 -19.72 -25.78 13.60
N SER A 306 -20.52 -24.70 13.56
CA SER A 306 -20.34 -23.51 14.42
C SER A 306 -21.41 -22.46 14.05
N ALA A 307 -22.56 -22.49 14.73
CA ALA A 307 -23.50 -21.40 14.69
C ALA A 307 -23.09 -20.37 15.75
N ASN A 308 -22.40 -19.30 15.34
CA ASN A 308 -22.28 -18.10 16.17
C ASN A 308 -22.43 -16.81 15.37
N ARG A 309 -22.95 -15.83 16.10
CA ARG A 309 -23.89 -14.77 15.69
C ARG A 309 -23.33 -13.73 14.72
N THR A 310 -24.28 -13.01 14.14
CA THR A 310 -24.20 -11.76 13.38
C THR A 310 -23.39 -10.69 14.10
N SER A 311 -22.12 -10.54 13.72
CA SER A 311 -21.39 -9.27 13.78
C SER A 311 -20.86 -9.01 12.37
N SER A 312 -20.78 -7.75 11.95
CA SER A 312 -20.05 -7.40 10.72
C SER A 312 -18.64 -7.97 10.82
N LEU A 313 -18.18 -8.65 9.78
CA LEU A 313 -16.80 -9.09 9.70
C LEU A 313 -15.96 -7.85 9.38
N SER A 314 -15.00 -7.53 10.23
CA SER A 314 -14.01 -6.47 9.96
C SER A 314 -12.81 -7.01 9.16
N SER A 315 -12.61 -8.33 9.11
CA SER A 315 -11.45 -8.99 8.50
C SER A 315 -11.84 -10.34 7.87
N LEU A 316 -11.08 -10.77 6.87
CA LEU A 316 -11.21 -12.09 6.21
C LEU A 316 -10.88 -13.27 7.13
N SER A 317 -10.15 -13.04 8.22
CA SER A 317 -9.78 -14.06 9.21
C SER A 317 -11.00 -14.78 9.80
N GLY A 318 -12.14 -14.09 9.93
CA GLY A 318 -13.39 -14.65 10.45
C GLY A 318 -14.16 -15.57 9.48
N LEU A 319 -13.62 -15.81 8.28
CA LEU A 319 -14.16 -16.75 7.29
C LEU A 319 -13.45 -18.11 7.37
N PRO A 320 -14.18 -19.23 7.10
CA PRO A 320 -13.56 -20.53 6.85
C PRO A 320 -12.53 -20.47 5.71
N ARG A 321 -11.51 -21.34 5.75
CA ARG A 321 -10.39 -21.30 4.80
C ARG A 321 -10.82 -21.37 3.33
N GLN A 322 -11.71 -22.28 2.94
CA GLN A 322 -12.16 -22.36 1.53
C GLN A 322 -12.94 -21.11 1.12
N ALA A 323 -13.70 -20.52 2.03
CA ALA A 323 -14.42 -19.27 1.77
C ALA A 323 -13.48 -18.08 1.62
N ARG A 324 -12.44 -18.01 2.46
CA ARG A 324 -11.36 -17.03 2.34
C ARG A 324 -10.69 -17.13 0.97
N TYR A 325 -10.34 -18.33 0.52
CA TYR A 325 -9.75 -18.55 -0.79
C TYR A 325 -10.61 -18.02 -1.95
N VAL A 326 -11.91 -18.36 -1.99
CA VAL A 326 -12.80 -17.88 -3.08
C VAL A 326 -12.94 -16.36 -3.06
N VAL A 327 -12.99 -15.74 -1.88
CA VAL A 327 -13.00 -14.28 -1.74
C VAL A 327 -11.71 -13.68 -2.30
N VAL A 328 -10.55 -14.21 -1.89
CA VAL A 328 -9.23 -13.74 -2.34
C VAL A 328 -9.09 -13.87 -3.86
N ARG A 329 -9.48 -15.00 -4.44
CA ARG A 329 -9.48 -15.18 -5.90
C ARG A 329 -10.30 -14.11 -6.62
N LYS A 330 -11.52 -13.83 -6.15
CA LYS A 330 -12.36 -12.75 -6.72
C LYS A 330 -11.74 -11.37 -6.57
N VAL A 331 -11.04 -11.11 -5.46
CA VAL A 331 -10.31 -9.86 -5.26
C VAL A 331 -9.15 -9.75 -6.27
N CYS A 332 -8.34 -10.80 -6.42
CA CYS A 332 -7.26 -10.84 -7.40
C CYS A 332 -7.78 -10.62 -8.83
N ASP A 333 -8.82 -11.38 -9.24
CA ASP A 333 -9.41 -11.28 -10.58
C ASP A 333 -10.01 -9.88 -10.85
N TYR A 334 -10.58 -9.24 -9.82
CA TYR A 334 -11.09 -7.87 -9.92
C TYR A 334 -9.96 -6.85 -10.09
N VAL A 335 -8.90 -6.95 -9.29
CA VAL A 335 -7.76 -6.03 -9.34
C VAL A 335 -7.02 -6.12 -10.69
N THR A 336 -6.78 -7.34 -11.20
CA THR A 336 -6.17 -7.51 -12.53
C THR A 336 -7.06 -6.93 -13.64
N SER A 337 -8.38 -7.10 -13.54
CA SER A 337 -9.33 -6.48 -14.48
C SER A 337 -9.32 -4.95 -14.40
N ALA A 338 -9.20 -4.38 -13.19
CA ALA A 338 -9.12 -2.93 -12.98
C ALA A 338 -7.83 -2.35 -13.56
N LEU A 339 -6.68 -2.99 -13.34
CA LEU A 339 -5.39 -2.57 -13.90
C LEU A 339 -5.38 -2.67 -15.43
N SER A 340 -5.95 -3.73 -15.99
CA SER A 340 -6.14 -3.85 -17.44
C SER A 340 -7.02 -2.74 -18.01
N ALA A 341 -8.12 -2.38 -17.33
CA ALA A 341 -8.99 -1.28 -17.72
C ALA A 341 -8.32 0.11 -17.62
N LEU A 342 -7.33 0.27 -16.75
CA LEU A 342 -6.50 1.47 -16.63
C LEU A 342 -5.35 1.51 -17.66
N GLU A 343 -5.24 0.49 -18.54
CA GLU A 343 -4.10 0.33 -19.46
C GLU A 343 -2.77 0.40 -18.69
N TYR A 344 -2.72 -0.22 -17.50
CA TYR A 344 -1.51 -0.29 -16.67
C TYR A 344 -0.58 -1.37 -17.24
N ASN A 345 0.47 -0.96 -17.95
CA ASN A 345 1.31 -1.89 -18.73
C ASN A 345 2.57 -2.35 -17.99
N TRP A 346 3.12 -1.50 -17.13
CA TRP A 346 4.41 -1.72 -16.50
C TRP A 346 4.42 -1.18 -15.08
N GLY A 347 5.17 -1.84 -14.20
CA GLY A 347 5.49 -1.34 -12.88
C GLY A 347 4.65 -1.93 -11.76
N MET A 348 4.80 -1.31 -10.60
CA MET A 348 4.24 -1.74 -9.32
C MET A 348 2.93 -1.03 -9.03
N ALA A 349 1.91 -1.77 -8.58
CA ALA A 349 0.70 -1.15 -8.05
C ALA A 349 0.28 -1.72 -6.70
N HIS A 350 -0.28 -0.88 -5.85
CA HIS A 350 -0.92 -1.22 -4.59
C HIS A 350 -2.40 -0.85 -4.68
N THR A 351 -3.28 -1.84 -4.78
CA THR A 351 -4.71 -1.62 -5.04
C THR A 351 -5.53 -1.95 -3.81
N GLU A 352 -6.30 -0.98 -3.32
CA GLU A 352 -7.20 -1.15 -2.18
C GLU A 352 -8.65 -1.38 -2.64
N VAL A 353 -9.32 -2.36 -2.04
CA VAL A 353 -10.72 -2.71 -2.33
C VAL A 353 -11.53 -2.91 -1.06
N LYS A 354 -12.83 -2.70 -1.15
CA LYS A 354 -13.81 -3.18 -0.16
C LYS A 354 -14.46 -4.47 -0.63
N VAL A 355 -14.54 -5.43 0.29
CA VAL A 355 -15.20 -6.72 0.09
C VAL A 355 -16.44 -6.78 0.97
N GLN A 356 -17.60 -6.92 0.33
CA GLN A 356 -18.87 -7.14 1.01
C GLN A 356 -19.22 -8.63 0.97
N ILE A 357 -19.28 -9.24 2.15
CA ILE A 357 -19.76 -10.61 2.33
C ILE A 357 -21.29 -10.57 2.43
N PRO A 358 -22.04 -11.32 1.59
CA PRO A 358 -23.50 -11.28 1.61
C PRO A 358 -24.09 -11.69 2.97
N GLN A 359 -25.21 -11.06 3.35
CA GLN A 359 -25.91 -11.46 4.57
C GLN A 359 -26.34 -12.93 4.49
N GLY A 360 -26.14 -13.67 5.58
CA GLY A 360 -26.44 -15.10 5.61
C GLY A 360 -25.40 -15.98 4.90
N PHE A 361 -24.27 -15.43 4.46
CA PHE A 361 -23.17 -16.19 3.85
C PHE A 361 -22.81 -17.44 4.64
N ARG A 362 -22.56 -17.34 5.96
CA ARG A 362 -22.25 -18.50 6.82
C ARG A 362 -23.33 -19.59 6.77
N LYS A 363 -24.61 -19.19 6.74
CA LYS A 363 -25.75 -20.11 6.69
C LYS A 363 -25.87 -20.76 5.31
N ALA A 364 -25.62 -20.01 4.23
CA ALA A 364 -25.60 -20.55 2.87
C ALA A 364 -24.41 -21.51 2.68
N TYR A 365 -23.23 -21.12 3.17
CA TYR A 365 -22.00 -21.91 3.15
C TYR A 365 -22.18 -23.24 3.89
N ALA A 366 -22.74 -23.22 5.10
CA ALA A 366 -23.05 -24.44 5.86
C ALA A 366 -24.09 -25.36 5.16
N LYS A 367 -24.83 -24.84 4.17
CA LYS A 367 -25.78 -25.60 3.34
C LYS A 367 -25.20 -26.00 1.98
N GLY A 368 -23.90 -25.82 1.76
CA GLY A 368 -23.26 -26.13 0.50
C GLY A 368 -23.48 -25.08 -0.59
N SER A 369 -23.75 -23.81 -0.26
CA SER A 369 -23.88 -22.74 -1.25
C SER A 369 -22.89 -21.61 -1.01
N PHE A 370 -22.37 -21.03 -2.09
CA PHE A 370 -21.40 -19.94 -2.03
C PHE A 370 -21.99 -18.65 -2.62
N PRO A 371 -22.67 -17.81 -1.81
CA PRO A 371 -23.06 -16.47 -2.26
C PRO A 371 -21.81 -15.68 -2.65
N SER A 372 -21.79 -15.13 -3.86
CA SER A 372 -20.64 -14.35 -4.33
C SER A 372 -20.45 -13.10 -3.47
N PRO A 373 -19.23 -12.84 -2.95
CA PRO A 373 -18.90 -11.52 -2.41
C PRO A 373 -18.96 -10.47 -3.52
N THR A 374 -19.17 -9.22 -3.13
CA THR A 374 -18.99 -8.05 -3.99
C THR A 374 -17.63 -7.43 -3.68
N VAL A 375 -16.82 -7.22 -4.70
CA VAL A 375 -15.55 -6.50 -4.61
C VAL A 375 -15.74 -5.12 -5.23
N ARG A 376 -15.29 -4.08 -4.53
CA ARG A 376 -15.42 -2.70 -4.98
C ARG A 376 -14.10 -1.95 -4.83
N LEU A 377 -13.71 -1.20 -5.85
CA LEU A 377 -12.45 -0.45 -5.81
C LEU A 377 -12.55 0.70 -4.81
N ILE A 378 -11.52 0.89 -3.99
CA ILE A 378 -11.28 2.15 -3.27
C ILE A 378 -10.39 3.00 -4.17
N GLU A 379 -9.18 2.53 -4.46
CA GLU A 379 -8.20 3.16 -5.33
C GLU A 379 -7.11 2.20 -5.81
N VAL A 380 -6.39 2.60 -6.85
CA VAL A 380 -5.13 2.01 -7.32
C VAL A 380 -4.04 3.03 -7.07
N ASN A 381 -3.04 2.69 -6.26
CA ASN A 381 -1.81 3.46 -6.16
C ASN A 381 -0.80 2.86 -7.13
N ALA A 382 -0.39 3.63 -8.15
CA ALA A 382 0.51 3.20 -9.22
C ALA A 382 2.00 3.15 -8.79
N ARG A 383 2.24 2.68 -7.57
CA ARG A 383 3.56 2.52 -6.93
C ARG A 383 3.47 1.48 -5.79
N GLN A 384 4.58 1.24 -5.10
CA GLN A 384 4.60 0.50 -3.83
C GLN A 384 3.89 1.27 -2.69
N HIS A 385 3.43 0.54 -1.68
CA HIS A 385 3.00 1.13 -0.41
C HIS A 385 4.24 1.55 0.42
N ASN A 386 4.13 2.61 1.23
CA ASN A 386 5.26 3.16 2.00
C ASN A 386 5.64 2.36 3.25
N ALA A 387 4.96 1.24 3.52
CA ALA A 387 5.24 0.43 4.70
C ALA A 387 6.40 -0.54 4.44
N GLU A 388 7.10 -0.93 5.50
CA GLU A 388 8.27 -1.83 5.43
C GLU A 388 7.85 -3.30 5.27
N TRP A 389 7.23 -3.64 4.14
CA TRP A 389 6.72 -4.99 3.88
C TRP A 389 7.76 -5.98 3.37
N LEU A 390 8.91 -5.49 2.92
CA LEU A 390 9.92 -6.31 2.27
C LEU A 390 10.37 -7.49 3.15
N PRO A 391 10.77 -7.31 4.43
CA PRO A 391 11.20 -8.44 5.25
C PRO A 391 10.10 -9.50 5.44
N LEU A 392 8.86 -9.05 5.62
CA LEU A 392 7.74 -9.94 5.88
C LEU A 392 7.33 -10.71 4.61
N THR A 393 7.20 -10.03 3.47
CA THR A 393 6.88 -10.68 2.19
C THR A 393 7.97 -11.64 1.75
N GLN A 394 9.23 -11.25 1.88
CA GLN A 394 10.38 -12.11 1.62
C GLN A 394 10.31 -13.41 2.42
N ALA A 395 10.07 -13.33 3.72
CA ALA A 395 10.02 -14.51 4.58
C ALA A 395 8.73 -15.34 4.40
N CYS A 396 7.58 -14.68 4.24
CA CYS A 396 6.28 -15.35 4.18
C CYS A 396 5.89 -15.87 2.80
N LEU A 397 6.48 -15.34 1.71
CA LEU A 397 6.14 -15.69 0.32
C LEU A 397 7.33 -16.27 -0.44
N GLY A 398 8.56 -16.06 0.05
CA GLY A 398 9.80 -16.49 -0.60
C GLY A 398 10.28 -15.55 -1.72
N TYR A 399 9.60 -14.42 -1.90
CA TYR A 399 9.95 -13.31 -2.79
C TYR A 399 9.26 -12.04 -2.30
N ASN A 400 9.67 -10.88 -2.82
CA ASN A 400 9.05 -9.60 -2.50
C ASN A 400 8.75 -8.78 -3.76
N LYS A 401 7.94 -7.73 -3.61
CA LYS A 401 7.48 -6.88 -4.72
C LYS A 401 8.62 -6.21 -5.48
N MET A 402 9.71 -5.86 -4.82
CA MET A 402 10.88 -5.22 -5.46
C MET A 402 11.63 -6.23 -6.33
N ASP A 403 11.84 -7.46 -5.87
CA ASP A 403 12.46 -8.52 -6.68
C ASP A 403 11.60 -8.90 -7.88
N VAL A 404 10.27 -8.98 -7.73
CA VAL A 404 9.36 -9.21 -8.86
C VAL A 404 9.39 -8.04 -9.85
N CYS A 405 9.50 -6.80 -9.35
CA CYS A 405 9.68 -5.62 -10.20
C CYS A 405 11.00 -5.68 -10.97
N ALA A 406 12.10 -6.03 -10.30
CA ALA A 406 13.39 -6.23 -10.95
C ALA A 406 13.31 -7.30 -12.04
N ALA A 407 12.69 -8.44 -11.74
CA ALA A 407 12.47 -9.52 -12.70
C ALA A 407 11.65 -9.07 -13.92
N ALA A 408 10.63 -8.23 -13.72
CA ALA A 408 9.81 -7.72 -14.82
C ALA A 408 10.61 -6.87 -15.81
N TYR A 409 11.45 -5.96 -15.32
CA TYR A 409 12.22 -5.04 -16.18
C TYR A 409 13.56 -5.61 -16.66
N LEU A 410 14.20 -6.47 -15.87
CA LEU A 410 15.60 -6.86 -16.04
C LEU A 410 15.82 -8.39 -16.15
N GLY A 411 14.82 -9.21 -15.82
CA GLY A 411 14.96 -10.67 -15.65
C GLY A 411 15.10 -11.51 -16.91
N ASP A 412 14.92 -10.92 -18.10
CA ASP A 412 15.01 -11.61 -19.40
C ASP A 412 16.37 -11.41 -20.09
N ALA A 413 17.42 -11.06 -19.36
CA ALA A 413 18.76 -11.16 -19.96
C ALA A 413 18.99 -12.65 -20.30
N GLU A 414 19.07 -12.96 -21.60
CA GLU A 414 19.53 -14.26 -22.08
C GLU A 414 20.95 -14.48 -21.51
N ASP A 415 21.05 -15.25 -20.43
CA ASP A 415 22.32 -15.83 -20.00
C ASP A 415 22.75 -16.82 -21.10
N ASP A 416 23.52 -16.36 -22.08
CA ASP A 416 24.19 -17.16 -23.11
C ASP A 416 25.35 -18.00 -22.52
N ASP A 417 25.14 -18.63 -21.35
CA ASP A 417 26.07 -19.61 -20.81
C ASP A 417 25.36 -20.64 -19.90
N GLY A 418 24.70 -21.61 -20.54
CA GLY A 418 24.93 -23.05 -20.31
C GLY A 418 24.90 -23.65 -18.89
N GLY A 419 24.27 -23.03 -17.90
CA GLY A 419 24.18 -23.56 -16.53
C GLY A 419 23.00 -24.51 -16.32
N GLU A 420 23.20 -25.82 -16.55
CA GLU A 420 22.22 -26.87 -16.20
C GLU A 420 21.79 -26.81 -14.72
N GLY A 421 20.47 -26.87 -14.50
CA GLY A 421 19.84 -27.28 -13.24
C GLY A 421 19.90 -26.28 -12.09
N ARG A 422 18.84 -25.49 -11.90
CA ARG A 422 18.64 -24.72 -10.66
C ARG A 422 17.30 -25.10 -10.03
N ASP A 423 17.36 -25.99 -9.03
CA ASP A 423 16.31 -26.19 -8.05
C ASP A 423 16.01 -24.85 -7.33
N GLY A 424 14.76 -24.63 -6.92
CA GLY A 424 14.24 -23.35 -6.40
C GLY A 424 15.00 -22.79 -5.18
N PRO A 425 14.79 -21.50 -4.84
CA PRO A 425 15.65 -20.79 -3.91
C PRO A 425 15.57 -21.36 -2.48
N ALA A 426 16.71 -21.81 -1.96
CA ALA A 426 16.91 -22.05 -0.54
C ALA A 426 17.22 -20.72 0.16
N VAL A 427 16.47 -20.39 1.21
CA VAL A 427 16.62 -19.18 2.03
C VAL A 427 17.38 -19.53 3.31
N ASP A 428 18.32 -18.69 3.74
CA ASP A 428 19.01 -18.82 5.04
C ASP A 428 18.41 -17.82 6.04
N PHE A 429 17.85 -18.34 7.13
CA PHE A 429 16.94 -17.63 8.04
C PHE A 429 17.64 -16.99 9.26
N ASN A 430 18.98 -17.05 9.37
CA ASN A 430 19.71 -16.76 10.61
C ASN A 430 20.73 -15.60 10.55
N ALA A 431 20.61 -14.65 9.62
CA ALA A 431 21.49 -13.47 9.60
C ALA A 431 21.12 -12.48 10.73
N GLY A 432 21.55 -12.80 11.96
CA GLY A 432 21.45 -11.95 13.14
C GLY A 432 22.34 -10.70 13.07
N GLU A 433 21.94 -9.71 13.86
CA GLU A 433 22.56 -8.40 13.99
C GLU A 433 24.06 -8.47 14.33
N GLY A 434 24.89 -7.93 13.44
CA GLY A 434 26.31 -7.71 13.66
C GLY A 434 26.83 -6.64 12.71
N GLY A 435 27.02 -5.42 13.20
CA GLY A 435 27.63 -4.33 12.47
C GLY A 435 29.10 -4.62 12.15
N GLY A 436 29.46 -4.50 10.88
CA GLY A 436 30.83 -4.59 10.38
C GLY A 436 30.84 -4.21 8.90
N GLU A 437 31.68 -3.24 8.56
CA GLU A 437 31.89 -2.73 7.20
C GLU A 437 32.24 -3.88 6.24
N GLY A 438 31.33 -4.16 5.30
CA GLY A 438 31.38 -5.30 4.40
C GLY A 438 29.98 -5.87 4.15
N GLU A 439 29.04 -5.05 3.68
CA GLU A 439 27.64 -5.44 3.54
C GLU A 439 27.41 -6.37 2.34
N GLY A 440 27.53 -7.68 2.59
CA GLY A 440 26.82 -8.69 1.82
C GLY A 440 25.31 -8.63 2.10
N ASP A 441 24.51 -8.85 1.06
CA ASP A 441 23.04 -8.78 1.05
C ASP A 441 22.39 -9.54 2.23
N LYS A 442 21.92 -8.80 3.24
CA LYS A 442 21.23 -9.32 4.43
C LYS A 442 19.83 -9.88 4.14
N TYR A 443 19.31 -9.70 2.92
CA TYR A 443 17.95 -10.08 2.54
C TYR A 443 17.88 -11.14 1.43
N GLY A 444 19.02 -11.72 1.07
CA GLY A 444 19.10 -13.14 0.70
C GLY A 444 18.28 -13.59 -0.51
N HIS A 445 18.57 -13.04 -1.69
CA HIS A 445 18.44 -13.79 -2.95
C HIS A 445 19.76 -13.70 -3.74
N LYS A 446 20.66 -14.67 -3.60
CA LYS A 446 21.88 -14.69 -4.44
C LYS A 446 21.60 -14.96 -5.92
N GLN A 447 20.41 -15.46 -6.26
CA GLN A 447 20.01 -15.81 -7.61
C GLN A 447 19.00 -14.79 -8.15
N ALA A 448 19.14 -14.44 -9.43
CA ALA A 448 18.19 -13.60 -10.15
C ALA A 448 16.84 -14.31 -10.25
N LEU A 449 15.77 -13.59 -9.90
CA LEU A 449 14.39 -14.01 -10.12
C LEU A 449 14.03 -13.68 -11.56
N THR A 450 13.42 -14.61 -12.30
CA THR A 450 12.88 -14.31 -13.64
C THR A 450 11.37 -14.14 -13.57
N TRP A 451 10.80 -13.44 -14.54
CA TRP A 451 9.36 -13.19 -14.58
C TRP A 451 8.55 -14.49 -14.46
N ASP A 452 8.95 -15.54 -15.17
CA ASP A 452 8.26 -16.83 -15.22
C ASP A 452 8.33 -17.64 -13.92
N MET A 453 9.30 -17.37 -13.04
CA MET A 453 9.39 -18.02 -11.73
C MET A 453 8.30 -17.55 -10.75
N VAL A 454 7.75 -16.36 -10.98
CA VAL A 454 6.76 -15.74 -10.09
C VAL A 454 5.38 -16.32 -10.38
N PRO A 455 4.62 -16.83 -9.39
CA PRO A 455 3.28 -17.32 -9.64
C PRO A 455 2.29 -16.16 -9.90
N ASP A 456 1.19 -16.44 -10.59
CA ASP A 456 0.14 -15.44 -10.85
C ASP A 456 -0.56 -14.95 -9.58
N THR A 457 -0.62 -15.81 -8.56
CA THR A 457 -1.16 -15.51 -7.23
C THR A 457 -0.25 -16.06 -6.14
N PRO A 458 -0.12 -15.35 -4.99
CA PRO A 458 0.87 -15.69 -4.00
C PRO A 458 0.49 -16.92 -3.20
N ARG A 459 1.50 -17.73 -2.87
CA ARG A 459 1.40 -18.83 -1.92
C ARG A 459 2.00 -18.39 -0.59
N LEU A 460 1.26 -18.56 0.49
CA LEU A 460 1.76 -18.26 1.82
C LEU A 460 2.59 -19.44 2.36
N LEU A 461 3.88 -19.21 2.61
CA LEU A 461 4.80 -20.18 3.23
C LEU A 461 4.65 -20.21 4.75
N SER A 462 4.49 -19.02 5.35
CA SER A 462 4.22 -18.86 6.78
C SER A 462 3.20 -17.73 6.99
N PRO A 463 2.26 -17.88 7.94
CA PRO A 463 1.44 -16.78 8.42
C PRO A 463 2.30 -15.59 8.89
N GLY A 464 1.96 -14.41 8.40
CA GLY A 464 2.63 -13.17 8.77
C GLY A 464 1.66 -11.98 8.86
N ARG A 465 1.96 -11.04 9.76
CA ARG A 465 1.25 -9.76 9.86
C ARG A 465 2.13 -8.65 10.43
N ILE A 466 1.72 -7.42 10.18
CA ILE A 466 2.25 -6.22 10.82
C ILE A 466 1.18 -5.70 11.76
N VAL A 467 1.52 -5.43 13.02
CA VAL A 467 0.66 -4.76 14.00
C VAL A 467 1.12 -3.33 14.15
N HIS A 468 0.18 -2.39 14.17
CA HIS A 468 0.47 -0.96 14.26
C HIS A 468 0.35 -0.50 15.71
N LEU A 469 1.39 0.16 16.23
CA LEU A 469 1.38 0.71 17.59
C LEU A 469 0.53 1.98 17.64
N SER A 470 -0.50 1.97 18.48
CA SER A 470 -1.51 3.03 18.54
C SER A 470 -1.55 3.69 19.91
N ALA A 471 -1.51 5.02 19.95
CA ALA A 471 -1.72 5.81 21.16
C ALA A 471 -3.19 6.23 21.25
N GLY A 472 -3.88 5.78 22.30
CA GLY A 472 -5.28 6.18 22.56
C GLY A 472 -5.45 7.57 23.18
N LYS A 473 -4.34 8.19 23.60
CA LYS A 473 -4.31 9.48 24.30
C LYS A 473 -3.25 10.40 23.72
N GLU A 474 -3.43 11.69 23.93
CA GLU A 474 -2.46 12.74 23.62
C GLU A 474 -1.96 13.40 24.92
N GLY A 475 -0.74 13.93 24.89
CA GLY A 475 -0.10 14.56 26.05
C GLY A 475 1.39 14.24 26.13
N THR A 476 1.98 14.41 27.31
CA THR A 476 3.41 14.12 27.50
C THR A 476 3.61 12.63 27.75
N LEU A 477 4.40 11.96 26.91
CA LEU A 477 4.79 10.57 27.13
C LEU A 477 5.64 10.46 28.41
N ARG A 478 5.28 9.53 29.30
CA ARG A 478 6.02 9.24 30.54
C ARG A 478 6.74 7.90 30.50
N ARG A 479 6.19 6.94 29.75
CA ARG A 479 6.74 5.61 29.65
C ARG A 479 6.16 4.85 28.47
N ILE A 480 6.98 4.00 27.86
CA ILE A 480 6.52 2.95 26.96
C ILE A 480 6.59 1.62 27.71
N ASN A 481 5.43 1.02 27.95
CA ASN A 481 5.26 -0.23 28.68
C ASN A 481 5.33 -1.44 27.74
N HIS A 482 5.49 -2.63 28.33
CA HIS A 482 5.33 -3.94 27.68
C HIS A 482 6.24 -4.31 26.50
N LEU A 483 7.08 -3.41 25.97
CA LEU A 483 7.94 -3.71 24.80
C LEU A 483 8.79 -4.97 25.01
N GLU A 484 9.41 -5.13 26.19
CA GLU A 484 10.20 -6.32 26.51
C GLU A 484 9.37 -7.61 26.57
N LYS A 485 8.10 -7.51 26.95
CA LYS A 485 7.18 -8.66 26.93
C LYS A 485 6.79 -9.00 25.49
N ILE A 486 6.50 -7.99 24.67
CA ILE A 486 6.13 -8.15 23.25
C ILE A 486 7.30 -8.75 22.46
N ARG A 487 8.53 -8.23 22.63
CA ARG A 487 9.74 -8.75 21.96
C ARG A 487 10.07 -10.22 22.26
N LYS A 488 9.54 -10.77 23.35
CA LYS A 488 9.77 -12.16 23.78
C LYS A 488 8.68 -13.13 23.30
N MET A 489 7.64 -12.64 22.65
CA MET A 489 6.60 -13.46 22.05
C MET A 489 7.18 -14.28 20.90
N GLU A 490 6.72 -15.52 20.75
CA GLU A 490 7.32 -16.48 19.81
C GLU A 490 7.11 -16.08 18.35
N SER A 491 5.99 -15.42 18.04
CA SER A 491 5.72 -14.92 16.69
C SER A 491 6.31 -13.55 16.41
N VAL A 492 6.87 -12.82 17.39
CA VAL A 492 7.37 -11.46 17.16
C VAL A 492 8.79 -11.51 16.60
N VAL A 493 8.94 -11.00 15.37
CA VAL A 493 10.22 -10.96 14.64
C VAL A 493 10.97 -9.65 14.90
N LYS A 494 10.25 -8.52 14.84
CA LYS A 494 10.83 -7.19 15.00
C LYS A 494 9.79 -6.24 15.59
N VAL A 495 10.25 -5.32 16.44
CA VAL A 495 9.45 -4.25 17.02
C VAL A 495 10.17 -2.94 16.77
N GLU A 496 9.51 -2.02 16.09
CA GLU A 496 10.00 -0.67 15.83
C GLU A 496 9.10 0.34 16.54
N VAL A 497 9.69 1.34 17.19
CA VAL A 497 9.00 2.49 17.76
C VAL A 497 9.62 3.72 17.12
N TYR A 498 8.80 4.65 16.63
CA TYR A 498 9.30 5.81 15.90
C TYR A 498 10.14 6.73 16.79
N GLU A 499 11.15 7.36 16.18
CA GLU A 499 12.16 8.18 16.89
C GLU A 499 11.57 9.39 17.63
N ASP A 500 10.42 9.89 17.16
CA ASP A 500 9.69 11.00 17.79
C ASP A 500 8.89 10.57 19.04
N VAL A 501 8.76 9.27 19.28
CA VAL A 501 8.07 8.68 20.43
C VAL A 501 9.07 8.43 21.57
N GLU A 502 9.44 9.51 22.27
CA GLU A 502 10.44 9.50 23.34
C GLU A 502 9.87 10.01 24.68
N ASP A 503 10.38 9.48 25.79
CA ASP A 503 10.01 9.93 27.15
C ASP A 503 10.19 11.45 27.30
N GLY A 504 9.20 12.10 27.89
CA GLY A 504 9.15 13.54 28.08
C GLY A 504 8.72 14.36 26.85
N LYS A 505 8.55 13.74 25.67
CA LYS A 505 8.01 14.42 24.48
C LYS A 505 6.49 14.33 24.40
N GLY A 506 5.89 15.30 23.72
CA GLY A 506 4.46 15.29 23.41
C GLY A 506 4.15 14.25 22.34
N ILE A 507 3.13 13.44 22.57
CA ILE A 507 2.59 12.52 21.56
C ILE A 507 1.12 12.85 21.26
N THR A 508 0.72 12.62 20.03
CA THR A 508 -0.67 12.76 19.57
C THR A 508 -1.40 11.42 19.60
N LYS A 509 -2.72 11.51 19.76
CA LYS A 509 -3.63 10.37 19.59
C LYS A 509 -3.51 9.84 18.15
N THR A 510 -3.48 8.51 17.99
CA THR A 510 -3.39 7.85 16.68
C THR A 510 -4.76 7.83 16.01
N VAL A 511 -4.91 8.55 14.91
CA VAL A 511 -6.16 8.70 14.13
C VAL A 511 -6.07 8.13 12.72
N ASP A 512 -4.86 7.85 12.24
CA ASP A 512 -4.54 7.31 10.93
C ASP A 512 -3.16 6.62 10.96
N ILE A 513 -2.66 6.18 9.80
CA ILE A 513 -1.33 5.56 9.68
C ILE A 513 -0.17 6.55 9.92
N ARG A 514 -0.38 7.85 9.70
CA ARG A 514 0.67 8.87 9.87
C ARG A 514 0.91 9.20 11.35
N SER A 515 -0.11 9.01 12.16
CA SER A 515 -0.10 9.24 13.60
C SER A 515 0.09 7.95 14.41
N GLU A 516 0.44 6.84 13.77
CA GLU A 516 0.89 5.64 14.49
C GLU A 516 2.25 5.88 15.16
N LYS A 517 2.64 4.98 16.06
CA LYS A 517 3.81 5.16 16.95
C LYS A 517 4.93 4.16 16.68
N GLY A 518 4.80 3.39 15.62
CA GLY A 518 5.66 2.28 15.27
C GLY A 518 4.87 1.03 14.89
N TRP A 519 5.56 -0.09 14.76
CA TRP A 519 4.99 -1.33 14.26
C TRP A 519 5.68 -2.57 14.82
N ILE A 520 5.00 -3.72 14.70
CA ILE A 520 5.48 -5.03 15.13
C ILE A 520 5.31 -6.01 13.98
N HIS A 521 6.41 -6.58 13.50
CA HIS A 521 6.37 -7.71 12.56
C HIS A 521 6.15 -9.00 13.33
N MET A 522 5.12 -9.75 12.93
CA MET A 522 4.80 -11.06 13.47
C MET A 522 4.81 -12.13 12.38
N MET A 523 5.45 -13.26 12.64
CA MET A 523 5.51 -14.42 11.76
C MET A 523 5.74 -15.70 12.58
N HIS A 524 4.99 -16.75 12.27
CA HIS A 524 5.22 -18.10 12.83
C HIS A 524 4.45 -19.13 11.99
N ASP A 525 4.98 -20.36 11.89
CA ASP A 525 4.35 -21.45 11.11
C ASP A 525 2.95 -21.83 11.63
N ASP A 526 2.71 -21.66 12.94
CA ASP A 526 1.41 -21.83 13.59
C ASP A 526 0.55 -20.55 13.49
N GLU A 527 -0.45 -20.54 12.58
CA GLU A 527 -1.42 -19.46 12.42
C GLU A 527 -2.19 -19.16 13.71
N GLU A 528 -2.53 -20.18 14.50
CA GLU A 528 -3.27 -19.98 15.74
C GLU A 528 -2.42 -19.29 16.81
N LEU A 529 -1.11 -19.55 16.85
CA LEU A 529 -0.18 -18.85 17.72
C LEU A 529 -0.11 -17.36 17.38
N VAL A 530 0.10 -17.02 16.10
CA VAL A 530 0.13 -15.63 15.63
C VAL A 530 -1.17 -14.90 16.00
N GLU A 531 -2.32 -15.55 15.82
CA GLU A 531 -3.62 -14.97 16.15
C GLU A 531 -3.85 -14.81 17.66
N ARG A 532 -3.38 -15.76 18.49
CA ARG A 532 -3.44 -15.64 19.96
C ARG A 532 -2.56 -14.51 20.46
N GLU A 533 -1.30 -14.45 20.03
CA GLU A 533 -0.37 -13.40 20.46
C GLU A 533 -0.79 -12.02 19.95
N TYR A 534 -1.37 -11.93 18.75
CA TYR A 534 -1.96 -10.69 18.25
C TYR A 534 -3.02 -10.14 19.20
N LYS A 535 -3.94 -11.00 19.68
CA LYS A 535 -4.97 -10.59 20.65
C LYS A 535 -4.36 -10.11 21.96
N VAL A 536 -3.29 -10.76 22.43
CA VAL A 536 -2.56 -10.30 23.62
C VAL A 536 -1.92 -8.93 23.37
N ILE A 537 -1.33 -8.69 22.21
CA ILE A 537 -0.77 -7.37 21.85
C ILE A 537 -1.87 -6.30 21.83
N LEU A 538 -3.05 -6.61 21.28
CA LEU A 538 -4.19 -5.68 21.30
C LEU A 538 -4.63 -5.31 22.72
N GLU A 539 -4.67 -6.29 23.65
CA GLU A 539 -4.97 -6.03 25.07
C GLU A 539 -3.89 -5.16 25.72
N LEU A 540 -2.61 -5.37 25.38
CA LEU A 540 -1.51 -4.56 25.89
C LEU A 540 -1.49 -3.15 25.30
N MET A 541 -2.00 -2.97 24.07
CA MET A 541 -2.00 -1.70 23.34
C MET A 541 -2.68 -0.56 24.12
N GLU A 542 -3.72 -0.88 24.91
CA GLU A 542 -4.43 0.11 25.74
C GLU A 542 -3.52 0.81 26.77
N THR A 543 -2.42 0.18 27.16
CA THR A 543 -1.52 0.67 28.22
C THR A 543 -0.06 0.75 27.78
N VAL A 544 0.22 0.54 26.49
CA VAL A 544 1.58 0.56 25.95
C VAL A 544 2.21 1.95 26.05
N PHE A 545 1.42 3.02 25.84
CA PHE A 545 1.85 4.41 26.02
C PHE A 545 1.22 4.99 27.29
N GLU A 546 2.05 5.26 28.30
CA GLU A 546 1.63 5.97 29.51
C GLU A 546 1.80 7.47 29.27
N VAL A 547 0.68 8.19 29.21
CA VAL A 547 0.63 9.61 28.84
C VAL A 547 0.06 10.42 29.99
N GLU A 548 0.76 11.48 30.37
CA GLU A 548 0.24 12.49 31.28
C GLU A 548 -0.48 13.57 30.47
N GLU A 549 -1.79 13.69 30.72
CA GLU A 549 -2.64 14.71 30.13
C GLU A 549 -2.22 16.08 30.68
N GLY A 550 -1.71 16.96 29.82
CA GLY A 550 -1.39 18.32 30.21
C GLY A 550 -2.68 19.12 30.44
N ASN A 551 -2.74 19.89 31.54
CA ASN A 551 -3.67 21.01 31.63
C ASN A 551 -3.27 22.04 30.56
N GLY A 552 -3.85 21.96 29.37
CA GLY A 552 -3.51 22.80 28.22
C GLY A 552 -3.78 24.28 28.48
N GLY A 553 -2.75 24.99 28.96
CA GLY A 553 -2.54 26.40 28.64
C GLY A 553 -1.90 26.48 27.27
N GLU A 554 -2.45 27.34 26.41
CA GLU A 554 -1.90 27.72 25.11
C GLU A 554 -0.43 28.11 25.24
N GLU A 555 0.51 27.23 24.88
CA GLU A 555 1.86 27.64 24.49
C GLU A 555 2.56 26.47 23.77
N GLY A 556 2.72 26.60 22.46
CA GLY A 556 3.72 25.82 21.71
C GLY A 556 3.24 24.75 20.73
N LEU A 557 2.06 24.86 20.12
CA LEU A 557 1.76 24.10 18.89
C LEU A 557 2.46 24.74 17.69
N GLY A 558 3.79 24.64 17.66
CA GLY A 558 4.59 25.02 16.50
C GLY A 558 4.51 23.92 15.44
N GLU A 559 3.62 24.08 14.47
CA GLU A 559 3.80 23.95 12.99
C GLU A 559 4.83 22.97 12.38
N LYS A 560 5.35 21.97 13.09
CA LYS A 560 6.48 21.13 12.62
C LYS A 560 6.15 19.70 12.21
N ALA A 561 4.91 19.25 12.32
CA ALA A 561 4.53 17.87 11.95
C ALA A 561 3.79 17.74 10.60
N LEU A 562 3.56 18.83 9.87
CA LEU A 562 2.72 18.82 8.65
C LEU A 562 3.47 18.66 7.32
N ASN A 563 4.81 18.77 7.30
CA ASN A 563 5.61 18.84 6.07
C ASN A 563 6.84 17.91 6.03
N GLN A 564 6.80 16.75 6.69
CA GLN A 564 7.79 15.70 6.40
C GLN A 564 7.16 14.69 5.43
N PRO A 565 7.80 14.43 4.27
CA PRO A 565 7.30 13.50 3.26
C PRO A 565 7.22 12.06 3.76
#